data_AF-A0A226C096-F1
#
_entry.id   AF-A0A226C096-F1
#
_cell.length_a   1.000
_cell.length_b   1.000
_cell.length_c   1.000
_cell.angle_alpha   90.00
_cell.angle_beta   90.00
_cell.angle_gamma   90.00
#
_symmetry.space_group_name_H-M   'P 1'
#
loop_
_entity.id
_entity.type
_entity.pdbx_description
1 polymer ?
#
loop_
_entity_poly.entity_id
_entity_poly.type
_entity_poly.pdbx_seq_one_letter_code
_entity_poly.pdbx_strand_id
1 'polypeptide(L)'
;MSEDIPKVLISSCLGFSACRYDGSIIREDFIEELKNFVKFIPVCPEVGIGLDTPRDVLRLYRDNDSVRLYQKDTDTDLTEGLREFSSEFFSELGNIEGAILKNRSPSCAVKDAKIYTEKESNITETRESGLFTKELLQEYPKLTVEDEGRLTNLKIRENFLTSIFTLNRFNKIYENGTANELIEFHKNHKFLIMSYNEEKMRKLGKLVASQDKFSREELFNLYHKNLVDALHSDDTLNKKINVLMHIMGFFKDKANSDEKAFLLDTLEKYRNNQLPPSVPINILKSWAVKYEEDYLLSQYFFSPFPEELLSLDDSGKTR
;
A
#
# COMPACT_ATOMS: atom_id res chain seq x y z
N MET A 1 -3.14 1.33 26.13
CA MET A 1 -2.50 1.50 24.81
C MET A 1 -3.24 0.59 23.87
N SER A 2 -4.34 1.05 23.28
CA SER A 2 -5.06 0.27 22.27
C SER A 2 -4.16 0.14 21.03
N GLU A 3 -4.08 -1.07 20.51
CA GLU A 3 -3.17 -1.49 19.45
C GLU A 3 -3.24 -0.57 18.22
N ASP A 4 -2.11 0.04 17.94
CA ASP A 4 -1.93 1.20 17.08
C ASP A 4 -1.67 0.79 15.62
N ILE A 5 -2.46 -0.17 15.14
CA ILE A 5 -2.13 -1.12 14.06
C ILE A 5 -3.02 -0.86 12.80
N PRO A 6 -2.44 -0.81 11.56
CA PRO A 6 -3.23 -0.64 10.33
C PRO A 6 -4.25 -1.76 10.12
N LYS A 7 -5.41 -1.44 9.54
CA LYS A 7 -6.43 -2.40 9.10
C LYS A 7 -6.23 -2.71 7.62
N VAL A 8 -6.07 -4.00 7.32
CA VAL A 8 -5.80 -4.48 5.96
C VAL A 8 -6.83 -5.52 5.55
N LEU A 9 -7.58 -5.25 4.49
CA LEU A 9 -8.46 -6.25 3.87
C LEU A 9 -7.61 -7.35 3.24
N ILE A 10 -7.94 -8.62 3.44
CA ILE A 10 -7.19 -9.72 2.86
C ILE A 10 -8.07 -10.82 2.27
N SER A 11 -7.70 -11.35 1.11
CA SER A 11 -8.33 -12.56 0.59
C SER A 11 -8.12 -13.73 1.57
N SER A 12 -9.21 -14.31 2.08
CA SER A 12 -9.16 -15.32 3.16
C SER A 12 -8.33 -16.55 2.82
N CYS A 13 -8.21 -16.89 1.53
CA CYS A 13 -7.37 -18.00 1.09
C CYS A 13 -5.87 -17.80 1.36
N LEU A 14 -5.44 -16.57 1.66
CA LEU A 14 -4.06 -16.21 2.01
C LEU A 14 -3.82 -16.40 3.52
N GLY A 15 -3.93 -17.65 4.00
CA GLY A 15 -3.52 -18.03 5.35
C GLY A 15 -4.60 -17.95 6.43
N PHE A 16 -5.87 -17.73 6.09
CA PHE A 16 -6.97 -17.60 7.06
C PHE A 16 -8.02 -18.72 6.95
N SER A 17 -8.44 -19.08 5.73
CA SER A 17 -9.47 -20.10 5.51
C SER A 17 -9.20 -20.92 4.26
N ALA A 18 -9.56 -22.20 4.31
CA ALA A 18 -9.54 -23.14 3.19
C ALA A 18 -10.73 -22.86 2.26
N CYS A 19 -10.82 -21.65 1.69
CA CYS A 19 -11.97 -21.17 0.93
C CYS A 19 -11.73 -21.11 -0.60
N ARG A 20 -10.62 -21.67 -1.09
CA ARG A 20 -10.36 -21.78 -2.53
C ARG A 20 -11.29 -22.80 -3.17
N TYR A 21 -11.46 -22.70 -4.49
CA TYR A 21 -12.27 -23.65 -5.27
C TYR A 21 -11.82 -25.11 -5.05
N ASP A 22 -10.53 -25.34 -4.80
CA ASP A 22 -9.93 -26.65 -4.54
C ASP A 22 -9.84 -27.02 -3.05
N GLY A 23 -10.39 -26.18 -2.15
CA GLY A 23 -10.31 -26.38 -0.69
C GLY A 23 -8.92 -26.17 -0.09
N SER A 24 -7.96 -25.59 -0.83
CA SER A 24 -6.62 -25.33 -0.32
C SER A 24 -6.49 -23.98 0.42
N ILE A 25 -5.48 -23.88 1.29
CA ILE A 25 -5.00 -22.64 1.91
C ILE A 25 -3.62 -22.31 1.33
N ILE A 26 -3.39 -21.05 1.00
CA ILE A 26 -2.08 -20.54 0.60
C ILE A 26 -1.42 -19.94 1.83
N ARG A 27 -0.19 -20.36 2.12
CA ARG A 27 0.63 -19.79 3.20
C ARG A 27 1.77 -19.01 2.57
N GLU A 28 1.87 -17.74 2.95
CA GLU A 28 2.91 -16.82 2.52
C GLU A 28 3.64 -16.32 3.76
N ASP A 29 4.97 -16.49 3.81
CA ASP A 29 5.79 -16.17 4.98
C ASP A 29 5.61 -14.69 5.39
N PHE A 30 5.65 -13.78 4.41
CA PHE A 30 5.41 -12.35 4.63
C PHE A 30 4.03 -12.05 5.24
N ILE A 31 2.98 -12.78 4.88
CA ILE A 31 1.64 -12.56 5.44
C ILE A 31 1.59 -13.00 6.90
N GLU A 32 2.27 -14.10 7.24
CA GLU A 32 2.39 -14.56 8.64
C GLU A 32 3.18 -13.56 9.48
N GLU A 33 4.29 -13.00 8.96
CA GLU A 33 5.05 -11.95 9.64
C GLU A 33 4.18 -10.69 9.87
N LEU A 34 3.42 -10.28 8.85
CA LEU A 34 2.61 -9.08 8.88
C LEU A 34 1.46 -9.15 9.90
N LYS A 35 0.99 -10.36 10.27
CA LYS A 35 -0.09 -10.54 11.29
C LYS A 35 0.23 -9.88 12.63
N ASN A 36 1.51 -9.74 12.99
CA ASN A 36 1.90 -9.10 14.24
C ASN A 36 1.84 -7.56 14.19
N PHE A 37 1.69 -7.00 12.99
CA PHE A 37 1.81 -5.57 12.74
C PHE A 37 0.62 -4.95 12.02
N VAL A 38 -0.37 -5.75 11.58
CA VAL A 38 -1.63 -5.29 10.98
C VAL A 38 -2.82 -6.09 11.52
N LYS A 39 -3.99 -5.45 11.55
CA LYS A 39 -5.26 -6.10 11.80
C LYS A 39 -5.85 -6.52 10.46
N PHE A 40 -5.81 -7.81 10.18
CA PHE A 40 -6.40 -8.35 8.96
C PHE A 40 -7.92 -8.44 9.07
N ILE A 41 -8.60 -8.05 7.99
CA ILE A 41 -10.03 -8.26 7.77
C ILE A 41 -10.15 -9.30 6.64
N PRO A 42 -10.26 -10.60 6.95
CA PRO A 42 -10.32 -11.64 5.95
C PRO A 42 -11.69 -11.66 5.25
N VAL A 43 -11.69 -11.73 3.92
CA VAL A 43 -12.92 -11.87 3.12
C VAL A 43 -12.75 -12.93 2.03
N CYS A 44 -13.80 -13.72 1.79
CA CYS A 44 -13.91 -14.55 0.60
C CYS A 44 -15.25 -14.23 -0.06
N PRO A 45 -15.26 -13.41 -1.13
CA PRO A 45 -16.51 -13.02 -1.79
C PRO A 45 -17.32 -14.21 -2.30
N GLU A 46 -16.63 -15.26 -2.75
CA GLU A 46 -17.23 -16.49 -3.27
C GLU A 46 -17.98 -17.28 -2.19
N VAL A 47 -17.41 -17.40 -0.99
CA VAL A 47 -18.12 -17.99 0.17
C VAL A 47 -19.18 -17.03 0.71
N GLY A 48 -18.94 -15.72 0.64
CA GLY A 48 -19.87 -14.67 1.06
C GLY A 48 -21.20 -14.71 0.31
N ILE A 49 -21.19 -15.09 -0.97
CA ILE A 49 -22.41 -15.32 -1.77
C ILE A 49 -22.99 -16.74 -1.64
N GLY A 50 -22.48 -17.55 -0.70
CA GLY A 50 -23.00 -18.89 -0.38
C GLY A 50 -22.44 -20.04 -1.20
N LEU A 51 -21.32 -19.87 -1.93
CA LEU A 51 -20.70 -21.02 -2.61
C LEU A 51 -19.96 -21.92 -1.62
N ASP A 52 -20.09 -23.23 -1.84
CA ASP A 52 -19.38 -24.25 -1.08
C ASP A 52 -17.85 -24.20 -1.28
N THR A 53 -17.15 -24.97 -0.45
CA THR A 53 -15.74 -25.27 -0.64
C THR A 53 -15.47 -26.76 -0.40
N PRO A 54 -14.96 -27.53 -1.39
CA PRO A 54 -14.59 -27.11 -2.75
C PRO A 54 -15.81 -26.75 -3.62
N ARG A 55 -15.56 -26.07 -4.75
CA ARG A 55 -16.57 -25.66 -5.74
C ARG A 55 -15.98 -25.64 -7.15
N ASP A 56 -16.86 -25.57 -8.15
CA ASP A 56 -16.48 -25.40 -9.54
C ASP A 56 -15.89 -24.02 -9.82
N VAL A 57 -15.02 -23.97 -10.83
CA VAL A 57 -14.22 -22.77 -11.15
C VAL A 57 -15.12 -21.68 -11.75
N LEU A 58 -15.05 -20.50 -11.15
CA LEU A 58 -15.70 -19.30 -11.68
C LEU A 58 -14.92 -18.71 -12.85
N ARG A 59 -15.61 -17.99 -13.72
CA ARG A 59 -15.01 -17.26 -14.84
C ARG A 59 -15.66 -15.90 -14.99
N LEU A 60 -14.88 -14.94 -15.45
CA LEU A 60 -15.40 -13.67 -15.94
C LEU A 60 -15.52 -13.73 -17.45
N TYR A 61 -16.63 -13.26 -18.01
CA TYR A 61 -16.76 -13.12 -19.46
C TYR A 61 -17.37 -11.77 -19.83
N ARG A 62 -17.16 -11.38 -21.08
CA ARG A 62 -17.72 -10.16 -21.67
C ARG A 62 -19.14 -10.43 -22.14
N ASP A 63 -20.09 -9.66 -21.62
CA ASP A 63 -21.46 -9.60 -22.11
C ASP A 63 -21.74 -8.16 -22.56
N ASN A 64 -21.61 -7.93 -23.87
CA ASN A 64 -21.58 -6.59 -24.47
C ASN A 64 -20.49 -5.71 -23.82
N ASP A 65 -20.86 -4.58 -23.21
CA ASP A 65 -19.91 -3.68 -22.52
C ASP A 65 -19.71 -4.05 -21.03
N SER A 66 -20.35 -5.12 -20.54
CA SER A 66 -20.33 -5.51 -19.13
C SER A 66 -19.50 -6.77 -18.87
N VAL A 67 -18.90 -6.85 -17.68
CA VAL A 67 -18.21 -8.06 -17.19
C VAL A 67 -19.17 -8.81 -16.27
N ARG A 68 -19.34 -10.11 -16.52
CA ARG A 68 -20.21 -10.99 -15.73
C ARG A 68 -19.41 -12.12 -15.09
N LEU A 69 -19.77 -12.49 -13.87
CA LEU A 69 -19.22 -13.61 -13.11
C LEU A 69 -20.12 -14.82 -13.27
N TYR A 70 -19.56 -15.94 -13.70
CA TYR A 70 -20.32 -17.12 -14.07
C TYR A 70 -19.62 -18.41 -13.68
N GLN A 71 -20.41 -19.37 -13.21
CA GLN A 71 -19.97 -20.74 -12.90
C GLN A 71 -20.40 -21.67 -14.03
N LYS A 72 -19.42 -22.20 -14.78
CA LYS A 72 -19.67 -22.95 -16.02
C LYS A 72 -20.44 -24.25 -15.79
N ASP A 73 -20.08 -24.99 -14.75
CA ASP A 73 -20.55 -26.35 -14.56
C ASP A 73 -21.99 -26.41 -14.03
N THR A 74 -22.44 -25.37 -13.33
CA THR A 74 -23.81 -25.23 -12.80
C THR A 74 -24.71 -24.31 -13.64
N ASP A 75 -24.19 -23.78 -14.75
CA ASP A 75 -24.87 -22.80 -15.60
C ASP A 75 -25.44 -21.58 -14.84
N THR A 76 -24.71 -21.10 -13.82
CA THR A 76 -25.20 -20.07 -12.90
C THR A 76 -24.46 -18.73 -13.06
N ASP A 77 -25.20 -17.65 -13.31
CA ASP A 77 -24.69 -16.27 -13.23
C ASP A 77 -24.71 -15.81 -11.76
N LEU A 78 -23.55 -15.35 -11.28
CA LEU A 78 -23.31 -14.94 -9.89
C LEU A 78 -23.01 -13.44 -9.78
N THR A 79 -23.19 -12.68 -10.85
CA THR A 79 -22.78 -11.28 -10.96
C THR A 79 -23.49 -10.40 -9.93
N GLU A 80 -24.82 -10.46 -9.90
CA GLU A 80 -25.60 -9.59 -9.01
C GLU A 80 -25.45 -9.99 -7.55
N GLY A 81 -25.46 -11.30 -7.24
CA GLY A 81 -25.21 -11.78 -5.88
C GLY A 81 -23.84 -11.33 -5.34
N LEU A 82 -22.79 -11.31 -6.18
CA LEU A 82 -21.49 -10.80 -5.76
C LEU A 82 -21.48 -9.28 -5.56
N ARG A 83 -22.21 -8.52 -6.39
CA ARG A 83 -22.32 -7.05 -6.22
C ARG A 83 -23.09 -6.68 -4.96
N GLU A 84 -24.21 -7.36 -4.70
CA GLU A 84 -25.02 -7.19 -3.50
C GLU A 84 -24.17 -7.47 -2.25
N PHE A 85 -23.51 -8.65 -2.22
CA PHE A 85 -22.56 -8.99 -1.15
C PHE A 85 -21.46 -7.92 -0.98
N SER A 86 -20.88 -7.45 -2.09
CA SER A 86 -19.81 -6.44 -2.04
C SER A 86 -20.30 -5.14 -1.42
N SER A 87 -21.47 -4.67 -1.84
CA SER A 87 -22.07 -3.43 -1.33
C SER A 87 -22.40 -3.53 0.15
N GLU A 88 -22.99 -4.65 0.60
CA GLU A 88 -23.29 -4.88 2.02
C GLU A 88 -21.99 -4.96 2.84
N PHE A 89 -21.02 -5.74 2.38
CA PHE A 89 -19.74 -5.91 3.06
C PHE A 89 -18.99 -4.58 3.22
N PHE A 90 -18.93 -3.74 2.18
CA PHE A 90 -18.24 -2.45 2.26
C PHE A 90 -18.96 -1.45 3.16
N SER A 91 -20.29 -1.50 3.25
CA SER A 91 -21.05 -0.64 4.16
C SER A 91 -20.70 -0.87 5.64
N GLU A 92 -20.24 -2.08 5.98
CA GLU A 92 -19.84 -2.47 7.33
C GLU A 92 -18.31 -2.43 7.56
N LEU A 93 -17.51 -2.42 6.48
CA LEU A 93 -16.05 -2.55 6.53
C LEU A 93 -15.36 -1.36 7.24
N GLY A 94 -15.94 -0.17 7.13
CA GLY A 94 -15.39 1.06 7.67
C GLY A 94 -14.08 1.49 6.99
N ASN A 95 -13.24 2.22 7.73
CA ASN A 95 -11.95 2.70 7.24
C ASN A 95 -10.90 1.57 7.26
N ILE A 96 -10.19 1.41 6.14
CA ILE A 96 -9.06 0.51 5.96
C ILE A 96 -7.89 1.24 5.28
N GLU A 97 -6.67 0.83 5.59
CA GLU A 97 -5.46 1.47 5.04
C GLU A 97 -4.93 0.78 3.79
N GLY A 98 -5.28 -0.48 3.56
CA GLY A 98 -4.89 -1.20 2.34
C GLY A 98 -5.62 -2.52 2.15
N ALA A 99 -5.36 -3.16 1.01
CA ALA A 99 -5.86 -4.50 0.72
C ALA A 99 -4.79 -5.40 0.09
N ILE A 100 -4.77 -6.67 0.48
CA ILE A 100 -3.94 -7.73 -0.10
C ILE A 100 -4.88 -8.80 -0.69
N LEU A 101 -4.95 -8.86 -2.01
CA LEU A 101 -5.94 -9.70 -2.69
C LEU A 101 -5.30 -10.83 -3.49
N LYS A 102 -6.02 -11.94 -3.64
CA LYS A 102 -5.54 -13.11 -4.36
C LYS A 102 -5.41 -12.82 -5.86
N ASN A 103 -4.22 -12.95 -6.42
CA ASN A 103 -4.00 -12.78 -7.86
C ASN A 103 -4.79 -13.82 -8.69
N ARG A 104 -5.14 -13.44 -9.93
CA ARG A 104 -5.85 -14.26 -10.94
C ARG A 104 -7.24 -14.78 -10.54
N SER A 105 -7.74 -14.50 -9.34
CA SER A 105 -9.10 -14.85 -8.94
C SER A 105 -10.12 -14.05 -9.76
N PRO A 106 -11.16 -14.68 -10.33
CA PRO A 106 -12.29 -14.00 -10.97
C PRO A 106 -12.97 -12.96 -10.07
N SER A 107 -12.93 -13.16 -8.75
CA SER A 107 -13.54 -12.24 -7.79
C SER A 107 -12.51 -11.24 -7.26
N CYS A 108 -11.32 -11.69 -6.85
CA CYS A 108 -10.38 -10.90 -6.05
C CYS A 108 -9.15 -10.37 -6.81
N ALA A 109 -8.88 -10.76 -8.06
CA ALA A 109 -7.66 -10.30 -8.73
C ALA A 109 -7.59 -8.77 -8.80
N VAL A 110 -6.41 -8.20 -8.58
CA VAL A 110 -6.23 -6.75 -8.68
C VAL A 110 -6.29 -6.28 -10.12
N LYS A 111 -5.69 -7.03 -11.05
CA LYS A 111 -5.62 -6.65 -12.48
C LYS A 111 -5.46 -7.79 -13.46
N ASP A 112 -5.34 -9.04 -12.99
CA ASP A 112 -4.92 -10.17 -13.81
C ASP A 112 -5.96 -11.31 -13.87
N ALA A 113 -7.23 -11.04 -13.53
CA ALA A 113 -8.32 -11.96 -13.80
C ALA A 113 -8.53 -12.08 -15.31
N LYS A 114 -8.69 -13.31 -15.81
CA LYS A 114 -8.97 -13.54 -17.23
C LYS A 114 -10.43 -13.20 -17.53
N ILE A 115 -10.65 -12.38 -18.55
CA ILE A 115 -11.98 -12.14 -19.11
C ILE A 115 -12.09 -12.89 -20.43
N TYR A 116 -13.06 -13.79 -20.54
CA TYR A 116 -13.33 -14.56 -21.75
C TYR A 116 -14.26 -13.79 -22.69
N THR A 117 -14.11 -13.99 -24.01
CA THR A 117 -14.90 -13.24 -25.01
C THR A 117 -16.40 -13.48 -24.89
N GLU A 118 -16.80 -14.68 -24.47
CA GLU A 118 -18.19 -15.11 -24.32
C GLU A 118 -18.27 -16.20 -23.23
N LYS A 119 -19.49 -16.47 -22.74
CA LYS A 119 -19.81 -17.42 -21.66
C LYS A 119 -19.15 -18.80 -21.83
N GLU A 120 -19.19 -19.36 -23.03
CA GLU A 120 -18.65 -20.71 -23.32
C GLU A 120 -17.24 -20.70 -23.92
N SER A 121 -16.72 -19.51 -24.25
CA SER A 121 -15.44 -19.34 -24.91
C SER A 121 -14.28 -19.71 -23.99
N ASN A 122 -13.26 -20.36 -24.56
CA ASN A 122 -11.97 -20.54 -23.90
C ASN A 122 -10.94 -19.47 -24.35
N ILE A 123 -11.34 -18.54 -25.21
CA ILE A 123 -10.51 -17.44 -25.69
C ILE A 123 -10.56 -16.32 -24.65
N THR A 124 -9.39 -16.00 -24.09
CA THR A 124 -9.23 -14.83 -23.22
C THR A 124 -9.17 -13.58 -24.10
N GLU A 125 -10.11 -12.66 -23.88
CA GLU A 125 -10.15 -11.35 -24.53
C GLU A 125 -9.08 -10.43 -23.94
N THR A 126 -9.11 -10.29 -22.61
CA THR A 126 -8.27 -9.34 -21.87
C THR A 126 -8.08 -9.81 -20.43
N ARG A 127 -7.32 -9.03 -19.66
CA ARG A 127 -7.17 -9.20 -18.21
C ARG A 127 -7.55 -7.91 -17.49
N GLU A 128 -8.39 -8.05 -16.48
CA GLU A 128 -8.92 -6.94 -15.68
C GLU A 128 -8.94 -7.31 -14.19
N SER A 129 -9.41 -6.37 -13.37
CA SER A 129 -9.72 -6.64 -11.96
C SER A 129 -10.85 -7.66 -11.84
N GLY A 130 -10.79 -8.48 -10.79
CA GLY A 130 -11.91 -9.33 -10.39
C GLY A 130 -13.13 -8.49 -10.01
N LEU A 131 -14.32 -9.09 -10.07
CA LEU A 131 -15.57 -8.34 -9.89
C LEU A 131 -15.65 -7.68 -8.50
N PHE A 132 -15.33 -8.39 -7.42
CA PHE A 132 -15.29 -7.81 -6.07
C PHE A 132 -14.23 -6.71 -5.94
N THR A 133 -13.05 -6.90 -6.54
CA THR A 133 -11.99 -5.87 -6.51
C THR A 133 -12.39 -4.62 -7.28
N LYS A 134 -13.14 -4.77 -8.38
CA LYS A 134 -13.69 -3.64 -9.14
C LYS A 134 -14.67 -2.83 -8.29
N GLU A 135 -15.53 -3.48 -7.52
CA GLU A 135 -16.43 -2.78 -6.58
C GLU A 135 -15.64 -2.13 -5.42
N LEU A 136 -14.62 -2.82 -4.87
CA LEU A 136 -13.73 -2.27 -3.83
C LEU A 136 -13.06 -0.97 -4.27
N LEU A 137 -12.54 -0.93 -5.50
CA LEU A 137 -11.86 0.26 -6.03
C LEU A 137 -12.84 1.38 -6.44
N GLN A 138 -14.13 1.10 -6.60
CA GLN A 138 -15.15 2.13 -6.76
C GLN A 138 -15.49 2.79 -5.41
N GLU A 139 -15.65 1.98 -4.37
CA GLU A 139 -15.94 2.47 -3.01
C GLU A 139 -14.73 3.14 -2.35
N TYR A 140 -13.53 2.60 -2.60
CA TYR A 140 -12.27 3.13 -2.09
C TYR A 140 -11.28 3.48 -3.22
N PRO A 141 -11.52 4.56 -4.02
CA PRO A 141 -10.75 4.88 -5.24
C PRO A 141 -9.25 5.10 -5.07
N LYS A 142 -8.78 5.30 -3.84
CA LYS A 142 -7.36 5.53 -3.55
C LYS A 142 -6.82 4.62 -2.45
N LEU A 143 -7.45 3.47 -2.28
CA LEU A 143 -6.93 2.43 -1.41
C LEU A 143 -5.63 1.88 -2.00
N THR A 144 -4.62 1.68 -1.16
CA THR A 144 -3.41 0.96 -1.58
C THR A 144 -3.74 -0.53 -1.66
N VAL A 145 -3.85 -1.05 -2.89
CA VAL A 145 -4.21 -2.45 -3.16
C VAL A 145 -3.05 -3.14 -3.87
N GLU A 146 -2.63 -4.29 -3.33
CA GLU A 146 -1.62 -5.14 -3.93
C GLU A 146 -2.07 -6.61 -3.91
N ASP A 147 -1.43 -7.44 -4.73
CA ASP A 147 -1.63 -8.90 -4.70
C ASP A 147 -0.42 -9.62 -4.11
N GLU A 148 -0.64 -10.85 -3.63
CA GLU A 148 0.40 -11.64 -2.95
C GLU A 148 1.63 -11.88 -3.84
N GLY A 149 1.41 -12.02 -5.16
CA GLY A 149 2.51 -12.21 -6.11
C GLY A 149 3.34 -10.94 -6.28
N ARG A 150 2.71 -9.77 -6.33
CA ARG A 150 3.41 -8.47 -6.44
C ARG A 150 4.18 -8.11 -5.17
N LEU A 151 3.69 -8.51 -4.00
CA LEU A 151 4.38 -8.30 -2.72
C LEU A 151 5.65 -9.14 -2.55
N THR A 152 5.95 -10.06 -3.46
CA THR A 152 7.29 -10.70 -3.54
C THR A 152 8.38 -9.72 -3.99
N ASN A 153 8.01 -8.65 -4.69
CA ASN A 153 8.93 -7.59 -5.07
C ASN A 153 9.15 -6.64 -3.89
N LEU A 154 10.38 -6.57 -3.37
CA LEU A 154 10.72 -5.74 -2.21
C LEU A 154 10.30 -4.27 -2.37
N LYS A 155 10.51 -3.65 -3.54
CA LYS A 155 10.14 -2.24 -3.73
C LYS A 155 8.62 -2.04 -3.63
N ILE A 156 7.83 -2.94 -4.21
CA ILE A 156 6.36 -2.88 -4.11
C ILE A 156 5.92 -3.12 -2.66
N ARG A 157 6.52 -4.11 -1.98
CA ARG A 157 6.27 -4.41 -0.57
C ARG A 157 6.56 -3.22 0.34
N GLU A 158 7.74 -2.61 0.21
CA GLU A 158 8.13 -1.43 0.99
C GLU A 158 7.19 -0.24 0.76
N ASN A 159 6.75 -0.03 -0.50
CA ASN A 159 5.80 1.03 -0.82
C ASN A 159 4.42 0.76 -0.21
N PHE A 160 3.93 -0.49 -0.30
CA PHE A 160 2.68 -0.91 0.33
C PHE A 160 2.72 -0.66 1.84
N LEU A 161 3.76 -1.16 2.52
CA LEU A 161 3.96 -0.97 3.95
C LEU A 161 4.05 0.51 4.31
N THR A 162 4.87 1.28 3.60
CA THR A 162 5.01 2.73 3.83
C THR A 162 3.66 3.44 3.73
N SER A 163 2.84 3.09 2.74
CA SER A 163 1.52 3.68 2.55
C SER A 163 0.59 3.35 3.72
N ILE A 164 0.37 2.05 4.02
CA ILE A 164 -0.60 1.66 5.05
C ILE A 164 -0.23 2.19 6.43
N PHE A 165 1.06 2.21 6.78
CA PHE A 165 1.52 2.70 8.07
C PHE A 165 1.42 4.24 8.16
N THR A 166 1.68 4.95 7.07
CA THR A 166 1.53 6.42 7.01
C THR A 166 0.06 6.82 7.10
N LEU A 167 -0.83 6.13 6.39
CA LEU A 167 -2.26 6.38 6.44
C LEU A 167 -2.84 6.03 7.82
N ASN A 168 -2.42 4.94 8.45
CA ASN A 168 -2.82 4.62 9.83
C ASN A 168 -2.43 5.73 10.81
N ARG A 169 -1.20 6.26 10.72
CA ARG A 169 -0.76 7.41 11.55
C ARG A 169 -1.60 8.65 11.29
N PHE A 170 -1.98 8.91 10.04
CA PHE A 170 -2.83 10.04 9.69
C PHE A 170 -4.27 9.86 10.20
N ASN A 171 -4.86 8.68 10.03
CA ASN A 171 -6.24 8.40 10.41
C ASN A 171 -6.49 8.59 11.92
N LYS A 172 -5.49 8.31 12.76
CA LYS A 172 -5.55 8.58 14.21
C LYS A 172 -5.81 10.04 14.54
N ILE A 173 -5.19 10.96 13.79
CA ILE A 173 -5.41 12.40 13.97
C ILE A 173 -6.57 12.90 13.10
N TYR A 174 -7.00 12.16 12.08
CA TYR A 174 -8.07 12.57 11.19
C TYR A 174 -9.44 12.65 11.88
N GLU A 175 -9.77 11.74 12.80
CA GLU A 175 -11.08 11.76 13.46
C GLU A 175 -11.22 12.92 14.45
N ASN A 176 -10.25 13.07 15.37
CA ASN A 176 -10.37 14.03 16.48
C ASN A 176 -9.14 14.93 16.71
N GLY A 177 -8.11 14.80 15.87
CA GLY A 177 -6.88 15.58 16.00
C GLY A 177 -7.07 17.07 15.71
N THR A 178 -6.16 17.84 16.29
CA THR A 178 -6.04 19.30 16.19
C THR A 178 -5.18 19.71 15.00
N ALA A 179 -5.23 20.99 14.64
CA ALA A 179 -4.39 21.54 13.59
C ALA A 179 -2.88 21.47 13.95
N ASN A 180 -2.54 21.60 15.25
CA ASN A 180 -1.18 21.40 15.75
C ASN A 180 -0.70 19.96 15.58
N GLU A 181 -1.55 18.96 15.82
CA GLU A 181 -1.20 17.55 15.57
C GLU A 181 -1.00 17.28 14.08
N LEU A 182 -1.74 17.97 13.20
CA LEU A 182 -1.51 17.89 11.76
C LEU A 182 -0.17 18.53 11.34
N ILE A 183 0.22 19.65 11.96
CA ILE A 183 1.53 20.26 11.75
C ILE A 183 2.65 19.30 12.18
N GLU A 184 2.51 18.68 13.36
CA GLU A 184 3.52 17.74 13.86
C GLU A 184 3.58 16.48 12.98
N PHE A 185 2.43 15.96 12.54
CA PHE A 185 2.37 14.90 11.53
C PHE A 185 3.14 15.29 10.27
N HIS A 186 2.85 16.46 9.70
CA HIS A 186 3.53 16.93 8.49
C HIS A 186 5.03 17.07 8.69
N LYS A 187 5.45 17.65 9.81
CA LYS A 187 6.85 17.83 10.19
C LYS A 187 7.60 16.50 10.22
N ASN A 188 7.02 15.45 10.82
CA ASN A 188 7.65 14.13 10.97
C ASN A 188 7.58 13.28 9.69
N HIS A 189 6.76 13.64 8.71
CA HIS A 189 6.62 12.93 7.43
C HIS A 189 7.20 13.71 6.24
N LYS A 190 7.78 14.89 6.45
CA LYS A 190 8.20 15.82 5.38
C LYS A 190 9.08 15.14 4.33
N PHE A 191 10.17 14.49 4.75
CA PHE A 191 11.10 13.85 3.81
C PHE A 191 10.53 12.58 3.17
N LEU A 192 9.66 11.85 3.88
CA LEU A 192 8.93 10.72 3.33
C LEU A 192 8.00 11.18 2.21
N ILE A 193 7.14 12.17 2.47
CA ILE A 193 6.23 12.69 1.44
C ILE A 193 7.03 13.26 0.26
N MET A 194 8.15 13.94 0.54
CA MET A 194 9.05 14.47 -0.49
C MET A 194 9.65 13.38 -1.38
N SER A 195 9.97 12.20 -0.84
CA SER A 195 10.57 11.12 -1.62
C SER A 195 9.58 10.52 -2.63
N TYR A 196 8.28 10.60 -2.35
CA TYR A 196 7.23 10.19 -3.29
C TYR A 196 6.84 11.34 -4.23
N ASN A 197 6.61 12.54 -3.69
CA ASN A 197 6.15 13.68 -4.46
C ASN A 197 6.49 15.02 -3.80
N GLU A 198 7.52 15.68 -4.33
CA GLU A 198 7.98 16.99 -3.84
C GLU A 198 6.93 18.10 -4.02
N GLU A 199 6.19 18.12 -5.12
CA GLU A 199 5.15 19.12 -5.37
C GLU A 199 4.05 19.03 -4.32
N LYS A 200 3.56 17.81 -4.06
CA LYS A 200 2.55 17.54 -3.03
C LYS A 200 3.09 17.84 -1.64
N MET A 201 4.34 17.49 -1.33
CA MET A 201 4.98 17.86 -0.05
C MET A 201 4.95 19.38 0.16
N ARG A 202 5.37 20.17 -0.83
CA ARG A 202 5.35 21.64 -0.75
C ARG A 202 3.93 22.18 -0.59
N LYS A 203 2.96 21.60 -1.30
CA LYS A 203 1.55 21.98 -1.19
C LYS A 203 0.98 21.70 0.21
N LEU A 204 1.28 20.53 0.77
CA LEU A 204 0.90 20.15 2.13
C LEU A 204 1.54 21.07 3.17
N GLY A 205 2.82 21.44 2.98
CA GLY A 205 3.50 22.41 3.85
C GLY A 205 2.83 23.79 3.84
N LYS A 206 2.41 24.28 2.67
CA LYS A 206 1.63 25.54 2.54
C LYS A 206 0.26 25.44 3.21
N LEU A 207 -0.37 24.27 3.12
CA LEU A 207 -1.68 24.01 3.70
C LEU A 207 -1.63 24.10 5.23
N VAL A 208 -0.68 23.39 5.87
CA VAL A 208 -0.53 23.45 7.34
C VAL A 208 -0.06 24.82 7.83
N ALA A 209 0.78 25.53 7.06
CA ALA A 209 1.18 26.90 7.38
C ALA A 209 0.03 27.91 7.27
N SER A 210 -1.04 27.58 6.56
CA SER A 210 -2.22 28.43 6.37
C SER A 210 -3.45 27.88 7.11
N GLN A 211 -3.25 27.07 8.16
CA GLN A 211 -4.30 26.38 8.89
C GLN A 211 -5.45 27.29 9.35
N ASP A 212 -5.15 28.53 9.75
CA ASP A 212 -6.13 29.48 10.29
C ASP A 212 -7.19 29.92 9.27
N LYS A 213 -7.00 29.59 7.98
CA LYS A 213 -7.93 29.91 6.88
C LYS A 213 -8.98 28.84 6.62
N PHE A 214 -8.92 27.71 7.31
CA PHE A 214 -9.77 26.55 7.06
C PHE A 214 -10.47 26.11 8.34
N SER A 215 -11.67 25.57 8.21
CA SER A 215 -12.20 24.72 9.28
C SER A 215 -11.32 23.47 9.44
N ARG A 216 -11.39 22.82 10.62
CA ARG A 216 -10.70 21.55 10.86
C ARG A 216 -11.01 20.53 9.76
N GLU A 217 -12.30 20.33 9.48
CA GLU A 217 -12.76 19.34 8.52
C GLU A 217 -12.19 19.61 7.11
N GLU A 218 -12.27 20.85 6.63
CA GLU A 218 -11.72 21.24 5.33
C GLU A 218 -10.20 21.02 5.28
N LEU A 219 -9.48 21.41 6.34
CA LEU A 219 -8.03 21.27 6.42
C LEU A 219 -7.61 19.80 6.32
N PHE A 220 -8.22 18.94 7.13
CA PHE A 220 -7.91 17.51 7.15
C PHE A 220 -8.31 16.81 5.85
N ASN A 221 -9.45 17.16 5.25
CA ASN A 221 -9.88 16.62 3.96
C ASN A 221 -8.93 17.00 2.81
N LEU A 222 -8.53 18.28 2.75
CA LEU A 222 -7.56 18.76 1.77
C LEU A 222 -6.19 18.11 1.98
N TYR A 223 -5.76 17.96 3.24
CA TYR A 223 -4.49 17.32 3.55
C TYR A 223 -4.52 15.84 3.14
N HIS A 224 -5.55 15.10 3.57
CA HIS A 224 -5.74 13.69 3.26
C HIS A 224 -5.68 13.44 1.76
N LYS A 225 -6.45 14.21 0.96
CA LYS A 225 -6.48 14.08 -0.50
C LYS A 225 -5.08 14.22 -1.10
N ASN A 226 -4.29 15.20 -0.67
CA ASN A 226 -2.94 15.43 -1.23
C ASN A 226 -1.89 14.46 -0.66
N LEU A 227 -2.05 13.98 0.57
CA LEU A 227 -1.21 12.91 1.15
C LEU A 227 -1.36 11.61 0.36
N VAL A 228 -2.61 11.21 0.11
CA VAL A 228 -2.91 10.00 -0.66
C VAL A 228 -2.40 10.14 -2.09
N ASP A 229 -2.59 11.30 -2.75
CA ASP A 229 -2.01 11.55 -4.08
C ASP A 229 -0.47 11.45 -4.09
N ALA A 230 0.20 11.91 -3.03
CA ALA A 230 1.64 11.78 -2.90
C ALA A 230 2.05 10.32 -2.82
N LEU A 231 1.44 9.52 -1.93
CA LEU A 231 1.80 8.11 -1.72
C LEU A 231 1.55 7.23 -2.95
N HIS A 232 0.60 7.59 -3.81
CA HIS A 232 0.32 6.91 -5.09
C HIS A 232 1.18 7.41 -6.27
N SER A 233 2.08 8.37 -6.04
CA SER A 233 3.01 8.84 -7.07
C SER A 233 4.16 7.87 -7.26
N ASP A 234 4.74 7.83 -8.47
CA ASP A 234 5.90 6.98 -8.75
C ASP A 234 7.09 7.30 -7.85
N ASP A 235 7.56 6.30 -7.10
CA ASP A 235 8.82 6.35 -6.38
C ASP A 235 9.98 6.17 -7.37
N THR A 236 10.69 7.26 -7.66
CA THR A 236 11.84 7.25 -8.56
C THR A 236 13.14 7.45 -7.79
N LEU A 237 14.19 6.79 -8.26
CA LEU A 237 15.53 6.88 -7.70
C LEU A 237 16.02 8.34 -7.62
N ASN A 238 15.71 9.17 -8.62
CA ASN A 238 16.09 10.59 -8.62
C ASN A 238 15.41 11.37 -7.48
N LYS A 239 14.13 11.08 -7.17
CA LYS A 239 13.44 11.72 -6.04
C LYS A 239 14.09 11.33 -4.71
N LYS A 240 14.43 10.06 -4.53
CA LYS A 240 15.15 9.57 -3.34
C LYS A 240 16.52 10.24 -3.19
N ILE A 241 17.32 10.32 -4.25
CA ILE A 241 18.61 11.02 -4.23
C ILE A 241 18.43 12.49 -3.84
N ASN A 242 17.44 13.17 -4.41
CA ASN A 242 17.17 14.57 -4.06
C ASN A 242 16.90 14.71 -2.56
N VAL A 243 16.03 13.88 -1.98
CA VAL A 243 15.77 13.89 -0.53
C VAL A 243 17.03 13.65 0.29
N LEU A 244 17.85 12.66 -0.09
CA LEU A 244 19.11 12.38 0.60
C LEU A 244 20.09 13.56 0.54
N MET A 245 20.16 14.27 -0.59
CA MET A 245 20.93 15.51 -0.73
C MET A 245 20.37 16.65 0.15
N HIS A 246 19.04 16.76 0.27
CA HIS A 246 18.43 17.72 1.19
C HIS A 246 18.77 17.43 2.66
N ILE A 247 18.74 16.15 3.05
CA ILE A 247 19.11 15.71 4.40
C ILE A 247 20.61 15.94 4.64
N MET A 248 21.48 15.66 3.66
CA MET A 248 22.91 15.94 3.74
C MET A 248 23.20 17.42 4.08
N GLY A 249 22.35 18.35 3.63
CA GLY A 249 22.45 19.77 3.91
C GLY A 249 22.46 20.14 5.40
N PHE A 250 21.81 19.34 6.26
CA PHE A 250 21.81 19.55 7.72
C PHE A 250 23.21 19.40 8.34
N PHE A 251 24.07 18.62 7.69
CA PHE A 251 25.42 18.32 8.15
C PHE A 251 26.50 19.19 7.49
N LYS A 252 26.10 20.25 6.76
CA LYS A 252 27.03 21.11 6.01
C LYS A 252 28.14 21.66 6.90
N ASP A 253 27.83 22.07 8.12
CA ASP A 253 28.81 22.66 9.04
C ASP A 253 29.22 21.69 10.17
N LYS A 254 28.76 20.42 10.10
CA LYS A 254 28.99 19.39 11.11
C LYS A 254 29.91 18.26 10.63
N ALA A 255 29.65 17.73 9.42
CA ALA A 255 30.44 16.66 8.83
C ALA A 255 31.74 17.18 8.21
N ASN A 256 32.82 16.41 8.33
CA ASN A 256 34.11 16.75 7.72
C ASN A 256 34.11 16.50 6.19
N SER A 257 35.19 16.88 5.50
CA SER A 257 35.31 16.73 4.05
C SER A 257 35.22 15.28 3.58
N ASP A 258 35.83 14.36 4.34
CA ASP A 258 35.96 12.95 3.95
C ASP A 258 34.63 12.21 4.12
N GLU A 259 33.90 12.52 5.20
CA GLU A 259 32.53 12.07 5.43
C GLU A 259 31.60 12.49 4.29
N LYS A 260 31.65 13.78 3.91
CA LYS A 260 30.86 14.31 2.79
C LYS A 260 31.23 13.64 1.47
N ALA A 261 32.52 13.50 1.19
CA ALA A 261 32.99 12.85 -0.03
C ALA A 261 32.53 11.38 -0.11
N PHE A 262 32.60 10.65 1.01
CA PHE A 262 32.12 9.26 1.09
C PHE A 262 30.63 9.13 0.82
N LEU A 263 29.80 10.02 1.40
CA LEU A 263 28.35 10.02 1.13
C LEU A 263 28.06 10.35 -0.35
N LEU A 264 28.73 11.35 -0.93
CA LEU A 264 28.53 11.71 -2.34
C LEU A 264 28.90 10.57 -3.29
N ASP A 265 30.04 9.90 -3.06
CA ASP A 265 30.42 8.69 -3.82
C ASP A 265 29.37 7.57 -3.66
N THR A 266 28.86 7.38 -2.44
CA THR A 266 27.79 6.41 -2.16
C THR A 266 26.50 6.75 -2.91
N LEU A 267 26.12 8.03 -2.97
CA LEU A 267 24.94 8.49 -3.73
C LEU A 267 25.10 8.29 -5.24
N GLU A 268 26.30 8.47 -5.78
CA GLU A 268 26.58 8.18 -7.19
C GLU A 268 26.55 6.67 -7.50
N LYS A 269 27.07 5.83 -6.60
CA LYS A 269 26.91 4.36 -6.71
C LYS A 269 25.44 3.94 -6.64
N TYR A 270 24.66 4.53 -5.73
CA TYR A 270 23.21 4.32 -5.67
C TYR A 270 22.54 4.78 -6.96
N ARG A 271 22.91 5.95 -7.50
CA ARG A 271 22.39 6.50 -8.76
C ARG A 271 22.57 5.53 -9.94
N ASN A 272 23.71 4.85 -9.96
CA ASN A 272 24.09 3.86 -10.97
C ASN A 272 23.53 2.45 -10.68
N ASN A 273 22.60 2.29 -9.72
CA ASN A 273 22.04 1.01 -9.27
C ASN A 273 23.08 0.00 -8.77
N GLN A 274 24.24 0.46 -8.29
CA GLN A 274 25.31 -0.41 -7.77
C GLN A 274 25.14 -0.74 -6.28
N LEU A 275 24.30 0.02 -5.57
CA LEU A 275 24.00 -0.15 -4.15
C LEU A 275 22.49 -0.04 -3.93
N PRO A 276 21.94 -0.68 -2.88
CA PRO A 276 20.55 -0.48 -2.48
C PRO A 276 20.37 0.89 -1.77
N PRO A 277 19.14 1.43 -1.74
CA PRO A 277 18.84 2.72 -1.09
C PRO A 277 19.14 2.72 0.43
N SER A 278 19.09 1.55 1.07
CA SER A 278 19.35 1.40 2.50
C SER A 278 20.75 1.87 2.91
N VAL A 279 21.75 1.79 2.03
CA VAL A 279 23.14 2.21 2.34
C VAL A 279 23.22 3.72 2.59
N PRO A 280 22.89 4.61 1.62
CA PRO A 280 22.94 6.05 1.87
C PRO A 280 21.95 6.52 2.94
N ILE A 281 20.78 5.86 3.09
CA ILE A 281 19.82 6.17 4.16
C ILE A 281 20.46 5.92 5.54
N ASN A 282 21.12 4.78 5.73
CA ASN A 282 21.73 4.44 7.03
C ASN A 282 22.96 5.28 7.35
N ILE A 283 23.73 5.74 6.36
CA ILE A 283 24.80 6.72 6.59
C ILE A 283 24.21 8.01 7.17
N LEU A 284 23.15 8.53 6.57
CA LEU A 284 22.50 9.76 7.06
C LEU A 284 21.80 9.56 8.40
N LYS A 285 21.20 8.39 8.66
CA LYS A 285 20.64 8.01 9.97
C LYS A 285 21.74 8.01 11.04
N SER A 286 22.88 7.41 10.74
CA SER A 286 24.06 7.39 11.61
C SER A 286 24.58 8.81 11.90
N TRP A 287 24.63 9.68 10.90
CA TRP A 287 25.00 11.09 11.10
C TRP A 287 23.97 11.84 11.95
N ALA A 288 22.68 11.61 11.76
CA ALA A 288 21.64 12.22 12.58
C ALA A 288 21.80 11.83 14.07
N VAL A 289 22.17 10.57 14.35
CA VAL A 289 22.49 10.12 15.71
C VAL A 289 23.77 10.76 16.22
N LYS A 290 24.88 10.68 15.45
CA LYS A 290 26.20 11.21 15.83
C LYS A 290 26.18 12.71 16.14
N TYR A 291 25.42 13.47 15.37
CA TYR A 291 25.36 14.93 15.45
C TYR A 291 24.14 15.45 16.20
N GLU A 292 23.39 14.56 16.86
CA GLU A 292 22.23 14.85 17.71
C GLU A 292 21.19 15.73 16.98
N GLU A 293 20.87 15.37 15.74
CA GLU A 293 19.89 16.08 14.91
C GLU A 293 18.46 15.60 15.20
N ASP A 294 17.88 16.03 16.32
CA ASP A 294 16.54 15.62 16.77
C ASP A 294 15.45 15.78 15.69
N TYR A 295 15.54 16.84 14.89
CA TYR A 295 14.61 17.07 13.78
C TYR A 295 14.65 15.96 12.73
N LEU A 296 15.83 15.41 12.44
CA LEU A 296 16.01 14.30 11.51
C LEU A 296 15.64 12.97 12.15
N LEU A 297 15.96 12.79 13.44
CA LEU A 297 15.62 11.58 14.19
C LEU A 297 14.11 11.39 14.35
N SER A 298 13.31 12.47 14.28
CA SER A 298 11.84 12.38 14.28
C SER A 298 11.22 12.00 12.92
N GLN A 299 12.02 11.87 11.86
CA GLN A 299 11.52 11.66 10.50
C GLN A 299 11.21 10.19 10.21
N TYR A 300 9.95 9.92 9.83
CA TYR A 300 9.54 8.60 9.34
C TYR A 300 10.20 8.20 8.01
N PHE A 301 10.96 9.09 7.36
CA PHE A 301 11.78 8.73 6.20
C PHE A 301 12.82 7.63 6.52
N PHE A 302 13.37 7.62 7.75
CA PHE A 302 14.38 6.64 8.15
C PHE A 302 13.80 5.29 8.59
N SER A 303 12.54 5.28 9.05
CA SER A 303 11.81 4.10 9.53
C SER A 303 10.31 4.27 9.24
N PRO A 304 9.87 4.10 7.98
CA PRO A 304 8.48 4.38 7.56
C PRO A 304 7.44 3.38 8.10
N PHE A 305 7.90 2.18 8.44
CA PHE A 305 7.17 1.06 9.01
C PHE A 305 8.10 0.27 9.96
N PRO A 306 7.60 -0.67 10.78
CA PRO A 306 8.40 -1.46 11.71
C PRO A 306 9.60 -2.16 11.04
N GLU A 307 10.79 -2.07 11.63
CA GLU A 307 12.03 -2.58 11.03
C GLU A 307 12.03 -4.11 10.90
N GLU A 308 11.25 -4.80 11.72
CA GLU A 308 11.06 -6.25 11.68
C GLU A 308 10.45 -6.74 10.36
N LEU A 309 9.78 -5.86 9.61
CA LEU A 309 9.20 -6.18 8.30
C LEU A 309 10.21 -6.03 7.13
N LEU A 310 11.47 -5.65 7.41
CA LEU A 310 12.56 -5.57 6.43
C LEU A 310 13.22 -6.93 6.14
N SER A 311 12.44 -8.02 6.18
CA SER A 311 12.94 -9.37 5.86
C SER A 311 13.36 -9.47 4.38
N LEU A 312 14.59 -9.94 4.16
CA LEU A 312 15.15 -10.19 2.83
C LEU A 312 14.80 -11.59 2.28
N ASP A 313 14.16 -12.44 3.08
CA ASP A 313 14.03 -13.88 2.82
C ASP A 313 13.15 -14.21 1.60
N ASP A 314 12.30 -13.28 1.16
CA ASP A 314 11.47 -13.45 -0.05
C ASP A 314 12.10 -12.89 -1.34
N SER A 315 13.23 -12.20 -1.23
CA SER A 315 13.91 -11.57 -2.38
C SER A 315 14.76 -12.57 -3.17
N GLY A 316 14.12 -13.61 -3.69
CA GLY A 316 14.85 -14.66 -4.42
C GLY A 316 14.08 -15.91 -4.81
N LYS A 317 12.77 -16.02 -4.50
CA LYS A 317 11.93 -17.12 -5.02
C LYS A 317 11.57 -16.89 -6.50
N THR A 318 12.55 -16.52 -7.33
CA THR A 318 12.53 -16.77 -8.77
C THR A 318 12.78 -18.26 -8.97
N ARG A 319 11.72 -19.00 -9.31
CA ARG A 319 11.84 -20.25 -10.05
C ARG A 319 11.66 -19.99 -11.53
#